data_AF-A0A378TIK2-F1
#
_entry.id   AF-A0A378TIK2-F1
#
_cell.length_a   1.000
_cell.length_b   1.000
_cell.length_c   1.000
_cell.angle_alpha   90.00
_cell.angle_beta   90.00
_cell.angle_gamma   90.00
#
_symmetry.space_group_name_H-M   'P 1'
#
loop_
_entity.id
_entity.type
_entity.pdbx_description
1 polymer ?
#
loop_
_entity_poly.entity_id
_entity_poly.type
_entity_poly.pdbx_seq_one_letter_code
_entity_poly.pdbx_strand_id
1 'polypeptide(L)'
;MSAPGPTEWGAQVNGVGPWPGPWPEDPRYDPDLLRDGDSRNVVDAYRYWRREAIVADIDTRRHPLHVAIENFGNDANIGGVVRTANAFAVDTVHIVGRRRWNRRGAMVTDRYQRLTHHDATEDLLAFAAHAGLTVVAVDNVPGATRLERTELPHRSLLLFGSEGPGISEAATRGAAMVVSIAQFGSTRSINASVAAGIAMHAWIRRWGDLDAAW
;
A
#
# COMPACT_ATOMS: atom_id res chain seq x y z
N MET A 1 -4.78 -7.87 32.74
CA MET A 1 -4.52 -6.96 31.60
C MET A 1 -4.51 -7.83 30.36
N SER A 2 -5.22 -7.47 29.29
CA SER A 2 -5.14 -8.21 28.02
C SER A 2 -3.73 -8.11 27.48
N ALA A 3 -3.26 -9.13 26.76
CA ALA A 3 -2.05 -8.99 25.96
C ALA A 3 -2.27 -7.86 24.94
N PRO A 4 -1.25 -7.04 24.63
CA PRO A 4 -1.36 -6.02 23.60
C PRO A 4 -1.83 -6.62 22.28
N GLY A 5 -2.74 -5.92 21.60
CA GLY A 5 -3.13 -6.25 20.23
C GLY A 5 -1.95 -6.14 19.26
N PRO A 6 -2.03 -6.77 18.07
CA PRO A 6 -0.90 -6.82 17.14
C PRO A 6 -0.37 -5.45 16.63
N THR A 7 -1.18 -4.39 16.67
CA THR A 7 -0.79 -2.99 16.38
C THR A 7 -0.67 -2.10 17.61
N GLU A 8 -0.92 -2.63 18.80
CA GLU A 8 -0.71 -1.89 20.05
C GLU A 8 0.78 -1.84 20.37
N TRP A 9 1.35 -0.63 20.28
CA TRP A 9 2.77 -0.41 20.56
C TRP A 9 3.04 -0.52 22.06
N GLY A 10 3.88 -1.48 22.45
CA GLY A 10 4.50 -1.52 23.78
C GLY A 10 5.57 -0.43 23.96
N ALA A 11 6.17 -0.33 25.14
CA ALA A 11 7.17 0.71 25.48
C ALA A 11 8.47 0.68 24.64
N GLN A 12 8.71 -0.38 23.83
CA GLN A 12 9.91 -0.53 23.01
C GLN A 12 9.69 0.01 21.59
N VAL A 13 10.07 1.27 21.39
CA VAL A 13 9.88 1.99 20.12
C VAL A 13 10.89 1.57 19.04
N ASN A 14 12.00 0.90 19.40
CA ASN A 14 13.17 0.69 18.53
C ASN A 14 13.48 -0.78 18.21
N GLY A 15 12.48 -1.66 18.32
CA GLY A 15 12.64 -3.11 18.10
C GLY A 15 13.07 -3.88 19.35
N VAL A 16 13.57 -5.09 19.13
CA VAL A 16 13.85 -6.08 20.19
C VAL A 16 15.31 -6.50 20.19
N GLY A 17 15.85 -6.81 21.37
CA GLY A 17 17.22 -7.34 21.53
C GLY A 17 17.34 -8.81 21.10
N PRO A 18 18.49 -9.46 21.35
CA PRO A 18 18.67 -10.89 21.11
C PRO A 18 17.58 -11.75 21.75
N TRP A 19 17.29 -12.91 21.15
CA TRP A 19 16.31 -13.85 21.66
C TRP A 19 16.70 -14.34 23.07
N PRO A 20 15.83 -14.16 24.09
CA PRO A 20 16.24 -14.30 25.49
C PRO A 20 16.33 -15.75 26.00
N GLY A 21 16.10 -16.76 25.15
CA GLY A 21 16.00 -18.16 25.57
C GLY A 21 16.50 -19.17 24.53
N PRO A 22 16.09 -20.45 24.64
CA PRO A 22 16.37 -21.45 23.63
C PRO A 22 15.83 -21.01 22.27
N TRP A 23 16.63 -21.18 21.22
CA TRP A 23 16.24 -20.75 19.88
C TRP A 23 15.11 -21.63 19.34
N PRO A 24 14.09 -21.03 18.69
CA PRO A 24 13.05 -21.80 18.04
C PRO A 24 13.62 -22.63 16.87
N GLU A 25 13.07 -23.82 16.66
CA GLU A 25 13.42 -24.70 15.53
C GLU A 25 12.63 -24.36 14.25
N ASP A 26 11.66 -23.44 14.34
CA ASP A 26 10.82 -23.04 13.22
C ASP A 26 11.64 -22.31 12.14
N PRO A 27 11.62 -22.80 10.87
CA PRO A 27 12.45 -22.26 9.79
C PRO A 27 12.10 -20.82 9.39
N ARG A 28 10.94 -20.30 9.82
CA ARG A 28 10.55 -18.90 9.63
C ARG A 28 11.47 -17.95 10.37
N TYR A 29 12.13 -18.38 11.43
CA TYR A 29 13.03 -17.53 12.21
C TYR A 29 14.40 -17.42 11.54
N ASP A 30 14.96 -16.21 11.60
CA ASP A 30 16.27 -15.89 11.07
C ASP A 30 17.34 -15.99 12.19
N PRO A 31 18.33 -16.89 12.08
CA PRO A 31 19.40 -17.06 13.07
C PRO A 31 20.16 -15.78 13.41
N ASP A 32 20.39 -14.89 12.44
CA ASP A 32 21.13 -13.66 12.69
C ASP A 32 20.28 -12.68 13.51
N LEU A 33 18.98 -12.59 13.20
CA LEU A 33 18.06 -11.76 14.00
C LEU A 33 17.86 -12.32 15.41
N LEU A 34 17.79 -13.64 15.56
CA LEU A 34 17.72 -14.28 16.88
C LEU A 34 18.97 -13.98 17.72
N ARG A 35 20.16 -13.99 17.10
CA ARG A 35 21.44 -13.72 17.77
C ARG A 35 21.62 -12.25 18.14
N ASP A 36 21.33 -11.35 17.20
CA ASP A 36 21.77 -9.96 17.27
C ASP A 36 20.62 -9.00 17.67
N GLY A 37 19.38 -9.49 17.63
CA GLY A 37 18.16 -8.70 17.80
C GLY A 37 17.57 -8.21 16.48
N ASP A 38 16.36 -7.66 16.56
CA ASP A 38 15.60 -7.23 15.40
C ASP A 38 15.07 -5.80 15.58
N SER A 39 15.74 -4.86 14.91
CA SER A 39 15.41 -3.43 14.87
C SER A 39 14.61 -3.01 13.63
N ARG A 40 14.14 -3.96 12.80
CA ARG A 40 13.42 -3.64 11.55
C ARG A 40 12.08 -2.95 11.86
N ASN A 41 11.56 -2.18 10.91
CA ASN A 41 10.23 -1.57 11.04
C ASN A 41 9.12 -2.57 10.65
N VAL A 42 8.90 -3.57 11.50
CA VAL A 42 7.83 -4.58 11.39
C VAL A 42 7.07 -4.63 12.71
N VAL A 43 5.79 -5.05 12.67
CA VAL A 43 5.02 -5.31 13.89
C VAL A 43 5.66 -6.41 14.71
N ASP A 44 5.39 -6.42 16.02
CA ASP A 44 6.12 -7.31 16.94
C ASP A 44 5.87 -8.80 16.69
N ALA A 45 4.71 -9.16 16.14
CA ALA A 45 4.39 -10.51 15.70
C ALA A 45 5.36 -11.08 14.66
N TYR A 46 6.07 -10.22 13.91
CA TYR A 46 7.02 -10.60 12.87
C TYR A 46 8.49 -10.48 13.29
N ARG A 47 8.76 -10.16 14.55
CA ARG A 47 10.15 -10.06 15.02
C ARG A 47 10.86 -11.38 14.82
N TYR A 48 12.12 -11.27 14.41
CA TYR A 48 13.02 -12.38 14.11
C TYR A 48 12.62 -13.22 12.90
N TRP A 49 11.45 -12.99 12.28
CA TRP A 49 11.07 -13.75 11.09
C TRP A 49 11.91 -13.32 9.88
N ARG A 50 12.26 -14.29 9.06
CA ARG A 50 12.79 -14.08 7.72
C ARG A 50 11.80 -13.26 6.91
N ARG A 51 12.34 -12.45 6.00
CA ARG A 51 11.52 -11.60 5.14
C ARG A 51 10.51 -12.40 4.33
N GLU A 52 10.96 -13.52 3.78
CA GLU A 52 10.17 -14.39 2.92
C GLU A 52 9.00 -15.01 3.71
N ALA A 53 9.21 -15.33 4.99
CA ALA A 53 8.16 -15.80 5.88
C ALA A 53 7.12 -14.72 6.17
N ILE A 54 7.55 -13.47 6.38
CA ILE A 54 6.63 -12.32 6.56
C ILE A 54 5.81 -12.10 5.29
N VAL A 55 6.44 -12.10 4.11
CA VAL A 55 5.74 -11.93 2.83
C VAL A 55 4.74 -13.05 2.62
N ALA A 56 5.12 -14.31 2.85
CA ALA A 56 4.25 -15.45 2.71
C ALA A 56 3.03 -15.38 3.65
N ASP A 57 3.20 -14.92 4.89
CA ASP A 57 2.08 -14.73 5.82
C ASP A 57 1.11 -13.63 5.35
N ILE A 58 1.63 -12.45 4.98
CA ILE A 58 0.80 -11.35 4.45
C ILE A 58 0.04 -11.81 3.21
N ASP A 59 0.68 -12.58 2.33
CA ASP A 59 0.10 -13.10 1.09
C ASP A 59 -1.14 -13.98 1.32
N THR A 60 -1.30 -14.59 2.50
CA THR A 60 -2.51 -15.37 2.84
C THR A 60 -3.77 -14.53 3.05
N ARG A 61 -3.59 -13.22 3.26
CA ARG A 61 -4.61 -12.30 3.75
C ARG A 61 -4.60 -10.95 3.02
N ARG A 62 -3.94 -10.88 1.85
CA ARG A 62 -4.01 -9.68 1.00
C ARG A 62 -5.42 -9.47 0.49
N HIS A 63 -5.82 -8.22 0.45
CA HIS A 63 -7.09 -7.82 -0.13
C HIS A 63 -7.00 -7.77 -1.66
N PRO A 64 -8.10 -8.03 -2.40
CA PRO A 64 -8.17 -7.88 -3.86
C PRO A 64 -8.21 -6.41 -4.30
N LEU A 65 -7.38 -5.60 -3.66
CA LEU A 65 -7.18 -4.18 -3.89
C LEU A 65 -5.77 -4.01 -4.45
N HIS A 66 -5.67 -3.36 -5.59
CA HIS A 66 -4.43 -2.94 -6.22
C HIS A 66 -4.34 -1.42 -6.18
N VAL A 67 -3.12 -0.89 -6.19
CA VAL A 67 -2.87 0.55 -6.26
C VAL A 67 -1.85 0.81 -7.34
N ALA A 68 -2.07 1.83 -8.15
CA ALA A 68 -1.15 2.26 -9.19
C ALA A 68 -0.81 3.74 -9.04
N ILE A 69 0.45 4.10 -9.28
CA ILE A 69 0.91 5.49 -9.29
C ILE A 69 1.73 5.77 -10.55
N GLU A 70 1.35 6.83 -11.27
CA GLU A 70 2.07 7.31 -12.45
C GLU A 70 3.35 8.05 -12.04
N ASN A 71 4.51 7.52 -12.45
CA ASN A 71 5.84 8.05 -12.18
C ASN A 71 6.43 8.74 -13.42
N PHE A 72 5.85 9.86 -13.81
CA PHE A 72 6.30 10.64 -14.98
C PHE A 72 7.17 11.86 -14.63
N GLY A 73 7.17 12.27 -13.36
CA GLY A 73 7.87 13.46 -12.89
C GLY A 73 8.51 13.24 -11.52
N ASN A 74 7.86 13.75 -10.49
CA ASN A 74 8.29 13.66 -9.09
C ASN A 74 7.84 12.32 -8.46
N ASP A 75 8.78 11.63 -7.81
CA ASP A 75 8.60 10.30 -7.23
C ASP A 75 8.47 10.33 -5.69
N ALA A 76 8.47 11.51 -5.07
CA ALA A 76 8.51 11.68 -3.61
C ALA A 76 7.35 10.97 -2.87
N ASN A 77 6.21 10.80 -3.51
CA ASN A 77 5.01 10.19 -2.91
C ASN A 77 4.99 8.67 -2.98
N ILE A 78 5.75 8.05 -3.90
CA ILE A 78 5.65 6.61 -4.19
C ILE A 78 5.99 5.79 -2.94
N GLY A 79 7.00 6.20 -2.17
CA GLY A 79 7.32 5.53 -0.90
C GLY A 79 6.20 5.55 0.13
N GLY A 80 5.49 6.68 0.26
CA GLY A 80 4.33 6.78 1.14
C GLY A 80 3.21 5.83 0.70
N VAL A 81 2.92 5.80 -0.60
CA VAL A 81 1.92 4.88 -1.18
C VAL A 81 2.28 3.42 -0.91
N VAL A 82 3.53 3.01 -1.15
CA VAL A 82 3.99 1.64 -0.91
C VAL A 82 3.87 1.25 0.57
N ARG A 83 4.25 2.15 1.48
CA ARG A 83 4.15 1.92 2.92
C ARG A 83 2.70 1.74 3.36
N THR A 84 1.81 2.63 2.92
CA THR A 84 0.38 2.54 3.26
C THR A 84 -0.28 1.32 2.65
N ALA A 85 0.07 0.95 1.41
CA ALA A 85 -0.42 -0.25 0.75
C ALA A 85 -0.05 -1.53 1.53
N ASN A 86 1.18 -1.62 2.03
CA ASN A 86 1.58 -2.75 2.88
C ASN A 86 0.81 -2.77 4.21
N ALA A 87 0.63 -1.61 4.86
CA ALA A 87 -0.13 -1.52 6.10
C ALA A 87 -1.58 -1.98 5.96
N PHE A 88 -2.21 -1.71 4.81
CA PHE A 88 -3.55 -2.19 4.48
C PHE A 88 -3.58 -3.55 3.78
N ALA A 89 -2.46 -4.29 3.72
CA ALA A 89 -2.38 -5.57 3.02
C ALA A 89 -2.96 -5.56 1.58
N VAL A 90 -2.75 -4.45 0.85
CA VAL A 90 -3.05 -4.32 -0.58
C VAL A 90 -2.32 -5.42 -1.34
N ASP A 91 -2.96 -6.00 -2.36
CA ASP A 91 -2.38 -7.08 -3.17
C ASP A 91 -1.05 -6.64 -3.77
N THR A 92 -1.10 -5.66 -4.68
CA THR A 92 0.06 -5.21 -5.44
C THR A 92 0.06 -3.69 -5.62
N VAL A 93 1.25 -3.09 -5.53
CA VAL A 93 1.49 -1.71 -5.95
C VAL A 93 2.13 -1.69 -7.33
N HIS A 94 1.53 -0.92 -8.23
CA HIS A 94 1.92 -0.77 -9.62
C HIS A 94 2.60 0.59 -9.81
N ILE A 95 3.78 0.58 -10.40
CA ILE A 95 4.53 1.80 -10.74
C ILE A 95 4.53 1.92 -12.25
N VAL A 96 3.95 3.00 -12.76
CA VAL A 96 3.80 3.24 -14.20
C VAL A 96 4.82 4.27 -14.67
N GLY A 97 5.46 4.07 -15.82
CA GLY A 97 6.43 5.01 -16.36
C GLY A 97 7.85 4.75 -15.84
N ARG A 98 8.47 5.72 -15.15
CA ARG A 98 9.86 5.57 -14.73
C ARG A 98 10.01 4.43 -13.71
N ARG A 99 10.94 3.50 -13.99
CA ARG A 99 11.24 2.36 -13.10
C ARG A 99 11.86 2.76 -11.77
N ARG A 100 12.70 3.80 -11.77
CA ARG A 100 13.38 4.28 -10.57
C ARG A 100 12.50 5.29 -9.85
N TRP A 101 12.46 5.15 -8.53
CA TRP A 101 11.68 5.99 -7.65
C TRP A 101 12.33 6.11 -6.27
N ASN A 102 12.01 7.16 -5.53
CA ASN A 102 12.53 7.45 -4.21
C ASN A 102 11.91 6.56 -3.13
N ARG A 103 12.69 5.58 -2.67
CA ARG A 103 12.28 4.58 -1.66
C ARG A 103 12.29 5.08 -0.22
N ARG A 104 12.78 6.29 0.05
CA ARG A 104 12.96 6.80 1.42
C ARG A 104 11.65 6.79 2.21
N GLY A 105 10.55 7.22 1.58
CA GLY A 105 9.22 7.25 2.21
C GLY A 105 8.66 5.85 2.53
N ALA A 106 9.17 4.81 1.88
CA ALA A 106 8.72 3.43 2.11
C ALA A 106 9.26 2.87 3.43
N MET A 107 10.29 3.47 4.04
CA MET A 107 10.86 2.99 5.32
C MET A 107 11.21 1.48 5.28
N VAL A 108 11.79 1.02 4.16
CA VAL A 108 12.16 -0.39 3.89
C VAL A 108 10.96 -1.35 3.74
N THR A 109 9.74 -0.85 3.88
CA THR A 109 8.50 -1.63 3.70
C THR A 109 8.32 -2.14 2.27
N ASP A 110 8.99 -1.52 1.28
CA ASP A 110 9.03 -1.99 -0.10
C ASP A 110 9.53 -3.44 -0.23
N ARG A 111 10.31 -3.92 0.74
CA ARG A 111 10.81 -5.31 0.78
C ARG A 111 9.76 -6.35 1.15
N TYR A 112 8.62 -5.93 1.72
CA TYR A 112 7.52 -6.81 2.14
C TYR A 112 6.26 -6.63 1.29
N GLN A 113 6.32 -5.76 0.28
CA GLN A 113 5.19 -5.45 -0.60
C GLN A 113 5.42 -6.00 -2.01
N ARG A 114 4.35 -6.52 -2.63
CA ARG A 114 4.39 -6.87 -4.06
C ARG A 114 4.42 -5.60 -4.89
N LEU A 115 5.46 -5.46 -5.71
CA LEU A 115 5.66 -4.33 -6.62
C LEU A 115 5.68 -4.84 -8.05
N THR A 116 4.89 -4.22 -8.92
CA THR A 116 4.92 -4.46 -10.36
C THR A 116 5.21 -3.16 -11.09
N HIS A 117 5.99 -3.23 -12.16
CA HIS A 117 6.29 -2.07 -13.00
C HIS A 117 5.63 -2.22 -14.37
N HIS A 118 5.15 -1.10 -14.91
CA HIS A 118 4.53 -0.96 -16.21
C HIS A 118 5.20 0.19 -16.96
N ASP A 119 5.53 0.01 -18.23
CA ASP A 119 6.19 1.07 -19.01
C ASP A 119 5.22 2.21 -19.33
N ALA A 120 3.95 1.88 -19.62
CA ALA A 120 2.89 2.83 -19.93
C ALA A 120 1.58 2.55 -19.18
N THR A 121 0.67 3.54 -19.17
CA THR A 121 -0.64 3.43 -18.53
C THR A 121 -1.52 2.40 -19.23
N GLU A 122 -1.37 2.23 -20.53
CA GLU A 122 -2.04 1.21 -21.33
C GLU A 122 -1.69 -0.21 -20.88
N ASP A 123 -0.43 -0.47 -20.52
CA ASP A 123 0.02 -1.78 -20.03
C ASP A 123 -0.65 -2.11 -18.69
N LEU A 124 -0.77 -1.11 -17.81
CA LEU A 124 -1.48 -1.24 -16.54
C LEU A 124 -2.96 -1.56 -16.76
N LEU A 125 -3.62 -0.87 -17.69
CA LEU A 125 -5.03 -1.08 -18.01
C LEU A 125 -5.25 -2.49 -18.59
N ALA A 126 -4.34 -2.95 -19.45
CA ALA A 126 -4.36 -4.32 -19.98
C ALA A 126 -4.19 -5.36 -18.86
N PHE A 127 -3.27 -5.14 -17.93
CA PHE A 127 -3.13 -5.96 -16.74
C PHE A 127 -4.43 -6.01 -15.92
N ALA A 128 -5.03 -4.84 -15.64
CA ALA A 128 -6.25 -4.76 -14.84
C ALA A 128 -7.41 -5.53 -15.48
N ALA A 129 -7.58 -5.40 -16.80
CA ALA A 129 -8.57 -6.16 -17.56
C ALA A 129 -8.32 -7.68 -17.45
N HIS A 130 -7.08 -8.13 -17.64
CA HIS A 130 -6.72 -9.54 -17.54
C HIS A 130 -6.93 -10.11 -16.13
N ALA A 131 -6.60 -9.32 -15.09
CA ALA A 131 -6.76 -9.69 -13.69
C ALA A 131 -8.21 -9.56 -13.17
N GLY A 132 -9.15 -9.07 -13.98
CA GLY A 132 -10.53 -8.83 -13.57
C GLY A 132 -10.63 -7.80 -12.45
N LEU A 133 -9.90 -6.68 -12.59
CA LEU A 133 -9.89 -5.55 -11.66
C LEU A 133 -10.63 -4.36 -12.27
N THR A 134 -11.50 -3.74 -11.48
CA THR A 134 -12.15 -2.49 -11.89
C THR A 134 -11.20 -1.32 -11.60
N VAL A 135 -10.81 -0.59 -12.64
CA VAL A 135 -9.95 0.59 -12.52
C VAL A 135 -10.76 1.78 -12.04
N VAL A 136 -10.32 2.38 -10.93
CA VAL A 136 -10.88 3.61 -10.35
C VAL A 136 -9.78 4.66 -10.33
N ALA A 137 -9.93 5.71 -11.15
CA ALA A 137 -9.00 6.83 -11.12
C ALA A 137 -9.35 7.79 -9.99
N VAL A 138 -8.34 8.32 -9.30
CA VAL A 138 -8.53 9.28 -8.19
C VAL A 138 -7.91 10.61 -8.57
N ASP A 139 -8.75 11.58 -8.92
CA ASP A 139 -8.31 12.94 -9.28
C ASP A 139 -9.46 13.97 -9.17
N ASN A 140 -9.11 15.25 -9.08
CA ASN A 140 -10.03 16.39 -9.05
C ASN A 140 -10.31 16.93 -10.46
N VAL A 141 -10.86 16.09 -11.34
CA VAL A 141 -11.24 16.47 -12.71
C VAL A 141 -12.75 16.66 -12.86
N PRO A 142 -13.22 17.47 -13.85
CA PRO A 142 -14.64 17.58 -14.16
C PRO A 142 -15.29 16.21 -14.38
N GLY A 143 -16.45 15.99 -13.77
CA GLY A 143 -17.19 14.72 -13.86
C GLY A 143 -16.83 13.68 -12.80
N ALA A 144 -15.78 13.89 -11.99
CA ALA A 144 -15.45 13.00 -10.90
C ALA A 144 -16.55 12.97 -9.81
N THR A 145 -16.92 11.78 -9.35
CA THR A 145 -17.86 11.63 -8.23
C THR A 145 -17.14 11.77 -6.89
N ARG A 146 -17.86 12.13 -5.83
CA ARG A 146 -17.25 12.24 -4.49
C ARG A 146 -16.94 10.86 -3.93
N LEU A 147 -15.70 10.62 -3.51
CA LEU A 147 -15.28 9.36 -2.89
C LEU A 147 -16.15 9.03 -1.68
N GLU A 148 -16.53 10.03 -0.89
CA GLU A 148 -17.34 9.89 0.31
C GLU A 148 -18.77 9.38 0.03
N ARG A 149 -19.22 9.46 -1.23
CA ARG A 149 -20.55 9.02 -1.68
C ARG A 149 -20.48 7.86 -2.68
N THR A 150 -19.28 7.33 -2.90
CA THR A 150 -19.03 6.31 -3.91
C THR A 150 -18.64 5.01 -3.23
N GLU A 151 -19.35 3.93 -3.55
CA GLU A 151 -18.93 2.60 -3.16
C GLU A 151 -17.87 2.09 -4.13
N LEU A 152 -16.64 1.89 -3.63
CA LEU A 152 -15.56 1.35 -4.44
C LEU A 152 -15.80 -0.15 -4.71
N PRO A 153 -15.54 -0.67 -5.93
CA PRO A 153 -15.66 -2.09 -6.22
C PRO A 153 -14.79 -2.97 -5.32
N HIS A 154 -15.25 -4.18 -5.00
CA HIS A 154 -14.46 -5.11 -4.18
C HIS A 154 -13.12 -5.45 -4.86
N ARG A 155 -13.12 -5.83 -6.14
CA ARG A 155 -11.90 -6.06 -6.92
C ARG A 155 -11.47 -4.78 -7.63
N SER A 156 -10.61 -3.98 -7.00
CA SER A 156 -10.30 -2.63 -7.48
C SER A 156 -8.82 -2.46 -7.82
N LEU A 157 -8.54 -1.62 -8.82
CA LEU A 157 -7.25 -0.97 -9.02
C LEU A 157 -7.43 0.54 -8.86
N LEU A 158 -6.90 1.11 -7.79
CA LEU A 158 -6.93 2.57 -7.55
C LEU A 158 -5.75 3.22 -8.28
N LEU A 159 -6.03 4.09 -9.26
CA LEU A 159 -5.02 4.74 -10.09
C LEU A 159 -4.85 6.21 -9.72
N PHE A 160 -3.61 6.57 -9.34
CA PHE A 160 -3.20 7.93 -8.98
C PHE A 160 -2.26 8.49 -10.03
N GLY A 161 -2.53 9.74 -10.42
CA GLY A 161 -1.71 10.48 -11.38
C GLY A 161 -0.39 10.98 -10.78
N SER A 162 0.45 11.52 -11.65
CA SER A 162 1.68 12.20 -11.25
C SER A 162 1.41 13.58 -10.65
N GLU A 163 2.27 14.07 -9.75
CA GLU A 163 2.17 15.46 -9.25
C GLU A 163 2.23 16.45 -10.42
N GLY A 164 1.27 17.37 -10.47
CA GLY A 164 1.18 18.41 -11.49
C GLY A 164 -0.03 18.20 -12.41
N PRO A 165 0.13 17.55 -13.58
CA PRO A 165 -0.93 17.43 -14.59
C PRO A 165 -2.11 16.54 -14.15
N GLY A 166 -1.97 15.78 -13.05
CA GLY A 166 -2.98 14.84 -12.60
C GLY A 166 -2.85 13.48 -13.29
N ILE A 167 -3.96 12.75 -13.40
CA ILE A 167 -4.05 11.48 -14.14
C ILE A 167 -3.91 11.73 -15.65
N SER A 168 -3.25 10.81 -16.35
CA SER A 168 -3.18 10.85 -17.81
C SER A 168 -4.55 10.74 -18.49
N GLU A 169 -4.64 11.16 -19.75
CA GLU A 169 -5.86 10.94 -20.54
C GLU A 169 -6.16 9.44 -20.73
N ALA A 170 -5.12 8.61 -20.86
CA ALA A 170 -5.25 7.16 -20.95
C ALA A 170 -5.89 6.61 -19.66
N ALA A 171 -5.43 7.06 -18.49
CA ALA A 171 -6.03 6.71 -17.21
C ALA A 171 -7.52 7.12 -17.14
N THR A 172 -7.84 8.34 -17.57
CA THR A 172 -9.21 8.86 -17.56
C THR A 172 -10.14 8.06 -18.46
N ARG A 173 -9.70 7.71 -19.68
CA ARG A 173 -10.49 6.92 -20.63
C ARG A 173 -10.61 5.44 -20.24
N GLY A 174 -9.57 4.89 -19.61
CA GLY A 174 -9.51 3.48 -19.22
C GLY A 174 -10.15 3.17 -17.87
N ALA A 175 -10.36 4.17 -17.02
CA ALA A 175 -11.01 3.98 -15.74
C ALA A 175 -12.52 3.77 -15.91
N ALA A 176 -13.06 2.81 -15.16
CA ALA A 176 -14.51 2.59 -15.11
C ALA A 176 -15.23 3.75 -14.39
N MET A 177 -14.51 4.44 -13.50
CA MET A 177 -14.99 5.64 -12.84
C MET A 177 -13.83 6.52 -12.36
N VAL A 178 -14.13 7.80 -12.18
CA VAL A 178 -13.21 8.78 -11.59
C VAL A 178 -13.82 9.32 -10.31
N VAL A 179 -13.06 9.28 -9.21
CA VAL A 179 -13.48 9.79 -7.91
C VAL A 179 -12.58 10.93 -7.46
N SER A 180 -13.16 11.88 -6.72
CA SER A 180 -12.47 13.00 -6.08
C SER A 180 -12.73 13.00 -4.58
N ILE A 181 -11.73 13.37 -3.79
CA ILE A 181 -11.86 13.55 -2.35
C ILE A 181 -12.43 14.95 -2.11
N ALA A 182 -13.42 15.07 -1.22
CA ALA A 182 -13.97 16.38 -0.86
C ALA A 182 -12.91 17.27 -0.21
N GLN A 183 -12.78 18.50 -0.70
CA GLN A 183 -11.84 19.50 -0.20
C GLN A 183 -12.60 20.78 0.13
N PHE A 184 -12.26 21.41 1.27
CA PHE A 184 -12.92 22.62 1.77
C PHE A 184 -11.92 23.77 2.00
N GLY A 185 -10.63 23.54 1.72
CA GLY A 185 -9.56 24.52 1.88
C GLY A 185 -9.23 25.26 0.57
N SER A 186 -8.14 26.03 0.60
CA SER A 186 -7.66 26.86 -0.52
C SER A 186 -6.65 26.16 -1.44
N THR A 187 -6.18 24.96 -1.08
CA THR A 187 -5.26 24.19 -1.93
C THR A 187 -5.96 23.66 -3.18
N ARG A 188 -5.20 23.48 -4.27
CA ARG A 188 -5.70 22.85 -5.50
C ARG A 188 -5.90 21.35 -5.35
N SER A 189 -5.08 20.71 -4.52
CA SER A 189 -5.09 19.26 -4.35
C SER A 189 -4.53 18.82 -2.99
N ILE A 190 -4.87 17.59 -2.62
CA ILE A 190 -4.25 16.82 -1.54
C ILE A 190 -2.94 16.22 -2.06
N ASN A 191 -1.95 16.03 -1.20
CA ASN A 191 -0.74 15.27 -1.53
C ASN A 191 -1.10 13.86 -2.04
N ALA A 192 -0.43 13.38 -3.09
CA ALA A 192 -0.82 12.11 -3.73
C ALA A 192 -0.72 10.89 -2.80
N SER A 193 0.29 10.83 -1.92
CA SER A 193 0.41 9.73 -0.95
C SER A 193 -0.72 9.76 0.09
N VAL A 194 -1.14 10.95 0.51
CA VAL A 194 -2.27 11.13 1.43
C VAL A 194 -3.58 10.77 0.75
N ALA A 195 -3.79 11.21 -0.49
CA ALA A 195 -4.96 10.85 -1.28
C ALA A 195 -5.07 9.33 -1.46
N ALA A 196 -3.94 8.66 -1.74
CA ALA A 196 -3.88 7.22 -1.82
C ALA A 196 -4.25 6.54 -0.50
N GLY A 197 -3.76 7.04 0.63
CA GLY A 197 -4.15 6.55 1.95
C GLY A 197 -5.64 6.69 2.23
N ILE A 198 -6.24 7.84 1.90
CA ILE A 198 -7.68 8.08 2.08
C ILE A 198 -8.50 7.12 1.22
N ALA A 199 -8.15 6.95 -0.04
CA ALA A 199 -8.87 6.08 -0.97
C ALA A 199 -8.73 4.59 -0.61
N MET A 200 -7.52 4.14 -0.24
CA MET A 200 -7.30 2.78 0.27
C MET A 200 -8.12 2.55 1.55
N HIS A 201 -8.10 3.49 2.50
CA HIS A 201 -8.86 3.36 3.72
C HIS A 201 -10.38 3.38 3.48
N ALA A 202 -10.88 4.15 2.51
CA ALA A 202 -12.28 4.11 2.10
C ALA A 202 -12.68 2.71 1.58
N TRP A 203 -11.80 2.05 0.83
CA TRP A 203 -12.00 0.65 0.42
C TRP A 203 -11.98 -0.30 1.62
N ILE A 204 -11.00 -0.18 2.52
CA ILE A 204 -10.86 -1.01 3.72
C ILE A 204 -12.10 -0.90 4.61
N ARG A 205 -12.61 0.31 4.82
CA ARG A 205 -13.84 0.53 5.60
C ARG A 205 -15.06 -0.20 5.04
N ARG A 206 -15.07 -0.47 3.74
CA ARG A 206 -16.19 -1.14 3.08
C ARG A 206 -16.03 -2.66 3.04
N TRP A 207 -14.82 -3.14 2.76
CA TRP A 207 -14.56 -4.52 2.39
C TRP A 207 -13.60 -5.26 3.32
N GLY A 208 -12.80 -4.55 4.11
CA GLY A 208 -11.89 -5.14 5.07
C GLY A 208 -12.64 -5.77 6.23
N ASP A 209 -12.22 -6.97 6.64
CA ASP A 209 -12.64 -7.55 7.91
C ASP A 209 -11.88 -6.84 9.04
N LEU A 210 -12.58 -5.93 9.72
CA LEU A 210 -11.99 -5.10 10.77
C LEU A 210 -11.72 -5.90 12.06
N ASP A 211 -12.38 -7.04 12.26
CA ASP A 211 -12.12 -7.92 13.40
C ASP A 211 -10.84 -8.74 13.19
N ALA A 212 -10.40 -8.87 11.94
CA ALA A 212 -9.12 -9.47 11.55
C ALA A 212 -8.00 -8.42 11.41
N ALA A 213 -8.27 -7.14 11.70
CA ALA A 213 -7.25 -6.11 11.70
C ALA A 213 -6.25 -6.35 12.83
N TRP A 214 -4.97 -6.14 12.52
CA TRP A 214 -3.86 -6.31 13.45
C TRP A 214 -3.80 -5.10 14.36
#